data_AF-A0A918ZPA1-F1
#
_entry.id   AF-A0A918ZPA1-F1
#
_cell.length_a   1.000
_cell.length_b   1.000
_cell.length_c   1.000
_cell.angle_alpha   90.00
_cell.angle_beta   90.00
_cell.angle_gamma   90.00
#
_symmetry.space_group_name_H-M   'P 1'
#
loop_
_entity.id
_entity.type
_entity.pdbx_description
1 polymer ?
#
loop_
_entity_poly.entity_id
_entity_poly.type
_entity_poly.pdbx_seq_one_letter_code
_entity_poly.pdbx_strand_id
1 'polypeptide(L)'
;MHGCMGKQAIEWLASAATDPQRCKEEWDQGTGPALLQAGRFWDVLSVPEYLGLCALDLLSRNRRGIPAPTLVDCAAQRIGFFLPPGPVSERIRPGVRHAGRGAWVAVPPPGRVAGRLEWLIPPDGTGTLHDPGMVELALSEADGTLAVLASTSRQQGERYR
;
A
#
# COMPACT_ATOMS: atom_id res chain seq x y z
N MET A 1 -23.01 1.38 -12.61
CA MET A 1 -22.52 0.29 -11.72
C MET A 1 -21.40 0.75 -10.76
N HIS A 2 -20.89 1.99 -10.83
CA HIS A 2 -19.84 2.49 -9.93
C HIS A 2 -20.24 2.64 -8.45
N GLY A 3 -21.53 2.74 -8.12
CA GLY A 3 -22.00 2.90 -6.74
C GLY A 3 -21.96 1.63 -5.87
N CYS A 4 -22.05 0.43 -6.46
CA CYS A 4 -22.04 -0.81 -5.67
C CYS A 4 -20.62 -1.25 -5.27
N MET A 5 -19.62 -1.02 -6.13
CA MET A 5 -18.22 -1.33 -5.83
C MET A 5 -17.68 -0.47 -4.69
N GLY A 6 -18.04 0.82 -4.64
CA GLY A 6 -17.66 1.70 -3.53
C GLY A 6 -18.22 1.22 -2.18
N LYS A 7 -19.47 0.72 -2.16
CA LYS A 7 -20.08 0.18 -0.95
C LYS A 7 -19.39 -1.09 -0.46
N GLN A 8 -19.10 -2.03 -1.36
CA GLN A 8 -18.40 -3.27 -1.00
C GLN A 8 -16.97 -2.99 -0.49
N ALA A 9 -16.28 -2.05 -1.12
CA ALA A 9 -14.95 -1.60 -0.68
C ALA A 9 -14.96 -1.04 0.75
N ILE A 10 -15.96 -0.21 1.05
CA ILE A 10 -16.17 0.35 2.40
C ILE A 10 -16.46 -0.77 3.41
N GLU A 11 -17.38 -1.69 3.08
CA GLU A 11 -17.75 -2.80 3.97
C GLU A 11 -16.55 -3.71 4.27
N TRP A 12 -15.77 -4.05 3.24
CA TRP A 12 -14.56 -4.85 3.38
C TRP A 12 -13.52 -4.16 4.28
N LEU A 13 -13.22 -2.88 4.05
CA LEU A 13 -12.27 -2.15 4.90
C LEU A 13 -12.77 -2.02 6.35
N ALA A 14 -14.01 -1.58 6.53
CA ALA A 14 -14.59 -1.36 7.86
C ALA A 14 -14.66 -2.66 8.67
N SER A 15 -14.71 -3.83 8.03
CA SER A 15 -14.68 -5.12 8.73
C SER A 15 -13.41 -5.33 9.58
N ALA A 16 -12.31 -4.66 9.22
CA ALA A 16 -11.04 -4.67 9.96
C ALA A 16 -11.03 -3.72 11.16
N ALA A 17 -12.02 -2.83 11.30
CA ALA A 17 -12.17 -1.99 12.48
C ALA A 17 -12.65 -2.80 13.69
N THR A 18 -12.34 -2.34 14.90
CA THR A 18 -12.97 -2.89 16.11
C THR A 18 -14.47 -2.64 16.15
N ASP A 19 -14.91 -1.48 15.65
CA ASP A 19 -16.31 -1.14 15.44
C ASP A 19 -16.52 -0.73 13.97
N PRO A 20 -16.98 -1.65 13.11
CA PRO A 20 -17.22 -1.36 11.69
C PRO A 20 -18.27 -0.28 11.46
N GLN A 21 -19.26 -0.16 12.34
CA GLN A 21 -20.35 0.81 12.16
C GLN A 21 -19.83 2.23 12.42
N ARG A 22 -19.15 2.42 13.55
CA ARG A 22 -18.50 3.69 13.88
C ARG A 22 -17.47 4.11 12.82
N CYS A 23 -16.68 3.17 12.32
CA CYS A 23 -15.70 3.45 11.27
C CYS A 23 -16.35 4.06 10.01
N LYS A 24 -17.51 3.53 9.59
CA LYS A 24 -18.25 4.06 8.44
C LYS A 24 -18.81 5.45 8.73
N GLU A 25 -19.36 5.65 9.93
CA GLU A 25 -19.90 6.94 10.35
C GLU A 25 -18.82 8.04 10.38
N GLU A 26 -17.62 7.74 10.88
CA GLU A 26 -16.46 8.65 10.87
C GLU A 26 -16.07 9.02 9.43
N TRP A 27 -16.02 8.05 8.53
CA TRP A 27 -15.76 8.32 7.10
C TRP A 27 -16.87 9.12 6.41
N ASP A 28 -18.14 8.89 6.75
CA ASP A 28 -19.26 9.64 6.20
C ASP A 28 -19.26 11.09 6.68
N GLN A 29 -18.86 11.32 7.93
CA GLN A 29 -18.70 12.65 8.52
C GLN A 29 -17.45 13.38 8.01
N GLY A 30 -16.54 12.69 7.32
CA GLY A 30 -15.31 13.27 6.79
C GLY A 30 -14.28 13.62 7.86
N THR A 31 -14.27 12.92 8.99
CA THR A 31 -13.36 13.20 10.12
C THR A 31 -11.90 12.81 9.86
N GLY A 32 -11.61 12.20 8.70
CA GLY A 32 -10.27 11.83 8.28
C GLY A 32 -10.12 10.32 8.02
N PRO A 33 -8.87 9.80 8.00
CA PRO A 33 -8.65 8.36 7.92
C PRO A 33 -9.10 7.66 9.21
N ALA A 34 -9.50 6.40 9.11
CA ALA A 34 -9.79 5.55 10.26
C ALA A 34 -8.59 4.66 10.58
N LEU A 35 -8.38 4.35 11.86
CA LEU A 35 -7.39 3.34 12.26
C LEU A 35 -8.02 1.95 12.16
N LEU A 36 -7.44 1.09 11.31
CA LEU A 36 -7.89 -0.27 11.09
C LEU A 36 -6.83 -1.28 11.54
N GLN A 37 -7.26 -2.41 12.09
CA GLN A 37 -6.37 -3.42 12.62
C GLN A 37 -5.79 -4.28 11.48
N ALA A 38 -4.46 -4.38 11.43
CA ALA A 38 -3.77 -5.29 10.52
C ALA A 38 -3.61 -6.71 11.14
N GLY A 39 -3.31 -7.71 10.30
CA GLY A 39 -3.10 -9.10 10.73
C GLY A 39 -4.35 -9.93 10.96
N ARG A 40 -5.54 -9.40 10.63
CA ARG A 40 -6.79 -10.16 10.64
C ARG A 40 -7.25 -10.49 9.23
N PHE A 41 -7.46 -9.48 8.40
CA PHE A 41 -7.89 -9.65 7.00
C PHE A 41 -6.76 -9.37 6.02
N TRP A 42 -5.83 -8.51 6.41
CA TRP A 42 -4.72 -8.08 5.59
C TRP A 42 -3.58 -7.59 6.49
N ASP A 43 -2.38 -7.71 5.96
CA ASP A 43 -1.19 -7.01 6.42
C ASP A 43 -0.89 -5.85 5.46
N VAL A 44 -0.07 -4.89 5.90
CA VAL A 44 0.42 -3.81 5.03
C VAL A 44 1.93 -3.79 5.01
N LEU A 45 2.50 -3.98 3.82
CA LEU A 45 3.92 -3.74 3.56
C LEU A 45 4.10 -2.28 3.14
N SER A 46 4.70 -1.49 4.01
CA SER A 46 4.97 -0.08 3.78
C SER A 46 6.44 0.11 3.36
N VAL A 47 6.68 0.78 2.23
CA VAL A 47 8.00 1.03 1.65
C VAL A 47 8.21 2.52 1.34
N PRO A 48 9.45 2.99 1.16
CA PRO A 48 9.71 4.36 0.69
C PRO A 48 9.00 4.65 -0.63
N GLU A 49 8.51 5.88 -0.81
CA GLU A 49 7.63 6.27 -1.92
C GLU A 49 8.17 5.88 -3.30
N TYR A 50 9.38 6.34 -3.65
CA TYR A 50 9.98 6.07 -4.96
C TYR A 50 10.14 4.58 -5.25
N LEU A 51 10.61 3.80 -4.26
CA LEU A 51 10.74 2.34 -4.40
C LEU A 51 9.37 1.68 -4.64
N GLY A 52 8.36 2.10 -3.87
CA GLY A 52 7.00 1.59 -3.99
C GLY A 52 6.36 1.93 -5.33
N LEU A 53 6.53 3.16 -5.83
CA LEU A 53 6.01 3.56 -7.13
C LEU A 53 6.65 2.77 -8.28
N CYS A 54 7.97 2.57 -8.25
CA CYS A 54 8.66 1.72 -9.23
C CYS A 54 8.18 0.27 -9.17
N ALA A 55 8.03 -0.30 -7.96
CA ALA A 55 7.51 -1.66 -7.80
C ALA A 55 6.05 -1.78 -8.28
N LEU A 56 5.23 -0.76 -8.04
CA LEU A 56 3.85 -0.71 -8.51
C LEU A 56 3.76 -0.68 -10.04
N ASP A 57 4.66 0.05 -10.72
CA ASP A 57 4.75 0.06 -12.18
C ASP A 57 5.09 -1.33 -12.74
N LEU A 58 6.08 -2.03 -12.14
CA LEU A 58 6.44 -3.40 -12.52
C LEU A 58 5.28 -4.39 -12.30
N LEU A 59 4.59 -4.29 -11.16
CA LEU A 59 3.41 -5.12 -10.88
C LEU A 59 2.28 -4.88 -11.89
N SER A 60 2.11 -3.63 -12.33
CA SER A 60 1.08 -3.24 -13.29
C SER A 60 1.36 -3.78 -14.69
N ARG A 61 2.63 -3.83 -15.12
CA ARG A 61 3.05 -4.37 -16.43
C ARG A 61 2.87 -5.89 -16.54
N ASN A 62 3.00 -6.60 -15.41
CA ASN A 62 3.01 -8.06 -15.37
C ASN A 62 1.61 -8.70 -15.17
N ARG A 63 0.54 -7.91 -15.00
CA ARG A 63 -0.80 -8.43 -14.62
C ARG A 63 -1.78 -8.64 -15.79
N ARG A 64 -2.39 -9.83 -15.80
CA ARG A 64 -3.68 -10.16 -16.46
C ARG A 64 -4.85 -10.27 -15.44
N GLY A 65 -4.90 -9.41 -14.43
CA GLY A 65 -5.88 -9.53 -13.33
C GLY A 65 -6.23 -8.21 -12.64
N ILE A 66 -7.19 -8.25 -11.71
CA ILE A 66 -7.73 -7.07 -10.99
C ILE A 66 -6.62 -6.39 -10.16
N PRO A 67 -6.46 -5.06 -10.24
CA PRO A 67 -5.45 -4.33 -9.48
C PRO A 67 -5.74 -4.42 -7.96
N ALA A 68 -4.69 -4.60 -7.15
CA ALA A 68 -4.82 -4.85 -5.70
C ALA A 68 -4.58 -3.57 -4.88
N PRO A 69 -5.19 -3.46 -3.68
CA PRO A 69 -5.25 -2.21 -2.95
C PRO A 69 -3.86 -1.66 -2.64
N THR A 70 -3.63 -0.39 -2.98
CA THR A 70 -2.36 0.30 -2.81
C THR A 70 -2.60 1.71 -2.31
N LEU A 71 -2.00 2.03 -1.17
CA LEU A 71 -2.17 3.29 -0.46
C LEU A 71 -0.90 4.14 -0.56
N VAL A 72 -1.04 5.44 -0.74
CA VAL A 72 0.05 6.40 -0.58
C VAL A 72 -0.17 7.23 0.68
N ASP A 73 0.91 7.38 1.46
CA ASP A 73 1.02 8.37 2.53
C ASP A 73 2.02 9.44 2.10
N CYS A 74 1.50 10.56 1.61
CA CYS A 74 2.29 11.68 1.15
C CYS A 74 2.99 12.41 2.30
N ALA A 75 2.51 12.28 3.55
CA ALA A 75 3.17 12.87 4.71
C ALA A 75 4.42 12.09 5.09
N ALA A 76 4.30 10.76 5.14
CA ALA A 76 5.41 9.87 5.46
C ALA A 76 6.31 9.57 4.26
N GLN A 77 5.88 9.92 3.04
CA GLN A 77 6.53 9.58 1.77
C GLN A 77 6.68 8.07 1.62
N ARG A 78 5.53 7.36 1.68
CA ARG A 78 5.49 5.89 1.67
C ARG A 78 4.35 5.33 0.83
N ILE A 79 4.59 4.15 0.26
CA ILE A 79 3.56 3.32 -0.38
C ILE A 79 3.26 2.11 0.52
N GLY A 80 1.98 1.81 0.73
CA GLY A 80 1.47 0.65 1.43
C GLY A 80 0.80 -0.35 0.48
N PHE A 81 1.33 -1.57 0.42
CA PHE A 81 0.74 -2.69 -0.31
C PHE A 81 -0.05 -3.57 0.66
N PHE A 82 -1.32 -3.83 0.36
CA PHE A 82 -2.15 -4.73 1.16
C PHE A 82 -1.91 -6.18 0.75
N LEU A 83 -1.55 -7.02 1.72
CA LEU A 83 -1.13 -8.42 1.55
C LEU A 83 -2.00 -9.36 2.38
N PRO A 84 -2.12 -10.65 2.01
CA PRO A 84 -2.66 -11.66 2.90
C PRO A 84 -1.91 -11.67 4.23
N PRO A 85 -2.59 -11.91 5.38
CA PRO A 85 -1.93 -12.05 6.66
C PRO A 85 -0.89 -13.17 6.62
N GLY A 86 0.33 -12.87 7.06
CA GLY A 86 1.44 -13.81 6.93
C GLY A 86 2.53 -13.60 7.98
N PRO A 87 3.48 -14.55 8.08
CA PRO A 87 4.66 -14.35 8.90
C PRO A 87 5.45 -13.14 8.37
N VAL A 88 5.97 -12.35 9.29
CA VAL A 88 6.90 -11.29 8.93
C VAL A 88 8.15 -11.96 8.36
N SER A 89 8.54 -11.61 7.14
CA SER A 89 9.83 -12.05 6.60
C SER A 89 10.95 -11.61 7.55
N GLU A 90 11.75 -12.55 8.05
CA GLU A 90 12.85 -12.28 8.99
C GLU A 90 13.91 -11.34 8.38
N ARG A 91 13.92 -11.20 7.04
CA ARG A 91 14.81 -10.30 6.30
C ARG A 91 14.06 -9.06 5.85
N ILE A 92 13.67 -8.22 6.80
CA ILE A 92 13.12 -6.90 6.47
C ILE A 92 14.25 -6.05 5.84
N ARG A 93 14.09 -5.72 4.56
CA ARG A 93 14.98 -4.79 3.84
C ARG A 93 15.00 -3.43 4.54
N PRO A 94 16.14 -2.69 4.54
CA PRO A 94 16.21 -1.35 5.10
C PRO A 94 15.09 -0.45 4.58
N GLY A 95 14.41 0.26 5.49
CA GLY A 95 13.33 1.17 5.13
C GLY A 95 12.00 0.50 4.78
N VAL A 96 11.90 -0.83 4.70
CA VAL A 96 10.64 -1.58 4.59
C VAL A 96 10.04 -1.79 5.99
N ARG A 97 8.72 -1.67 6.11
CA ARG A 97 7.98 -1.87 7.35
C ARG A 97 6.81 -2.79 7.11
N HIS A 98 6.57 -3.72 8.03
CA HIS A 98 5.43 -4.62 7.97
C HIS A 98 4.47 -4.32 9.11
N ALA A 99 3.23 -3.96 8.78
CA ALA A 99 2.15 -3.82 9.73
C ALA A 99 1.29 -5.09 9.66
N GLY A 100 1.46 -5.98 10.63
CA GLY A 100 0.70 -7.22 10.75
C GLY A 100 -0.09 -7.29 12.05
N ARG A 101 -0.25 -8.48 12.60
CA ARG A 101 -1.02 -8.70 13.84
C ARG A 101 -0.55 -7.77 14.97
N GLY A 102 -1.51 -7.06 15.57
CA GLY A 102 -1.25 -6.12 16.67
C GLY A 102 -0.87 -4.71 16.22
N ALA A 103 -0.67 -4.49 14.91
CA ALA A 103 -0.47 -3.17 14.33
C ALA A 103 -1.80 -2.54 13.88
N TRP A 104 -1.77 -1.23 13.73
CA TRP A 104 -2.87 -0.42 13.23
C TRP A 104 -2.39 0.43 12.05
N VAL A 105 -3.23 0.53 11.02
CA VAL A 105 -2.95 1.31 9.82
C VAL A 105 -4.01 2.39 9.67
N ALA A 106 -3.59 3.63 9.41
CA ALA A 106 -4.49 4.70 9.05
C ALA A 106 -4.95 4.51 7.60
N VAL A 107 -6.26 4.44 7.39
CA VAL A 107 -6.86 4.11 6.10
C VAL A 107 -7.93 5.15 5.73
N PRO A 108 -7.81 5.81 4.56
CA PRO A 108 -8.84 6.72 4.05
C PRO A 108 -10.03 5.93 3.48
N PRO A 109 -11.23 6.53 3.42
CA PRO A 109 -12.35 5.91 2.71
C PRO A 109 -12.01 5.71 1.22
N PRO A 110 -12.50 4.64 0.57
CA PRO A 110 -12.29 4.42 -0.85
C PRO A 110 -12.76 5.60 -1.70
N GLY A 111 -11.98 5.97 -2.73
CA GLY A 111 -12.36 7.00 -3.70
C GLY A 111 -12.29 8.45 -3.19
N ARG A 112 -11.80 8.68 -1.97
CA ARG A 112 -11.57 10.03 -1.43
C ARG A 112 -10.21 10.11 -0.74
N VAL A 113 -9.57 11.26 -0.85
CA VAL A 113 -8.39 11.61 -0.04
C VAL A 113 -8.86 11.90 1.40
N ALA A 114 -8.12 11.42 2.40
CA ALA A 114 -8.33 11.83 3.79
C ALA A 114 -7.00 12.22 4.44
N GLY A 115 -6.85 13.51 4.77
CA GLY A 115 -5.56 14.06 5.21
C GLY A 115 -4.54 14.01 4.07
N ARG A 116 -3.42 13.31 4.30
CA ARG A 116 -2.35 13.08 3.30
C ARG A 116 -2.30 11.62 2.82
N LEU A 117 -3.40 10.88 3.03
CA LEU A 117 -3.57 9.51 2.61
C LEU A 117 -4.52 9.43 1.41
N GLU A 118 -4.11 8.69 0.39
CA GLU A 118 -4.89 8.48 -0.82
C GLU A 118 -4.71 7.05 -1.34
N TRP A 119 -5.77 6.50 -1.93
CA TRP A 119 -5.70 5.23 -2.65
C TRP A 119 -5.14 5.45 -4.05
N LEU A 120 -3.94 4.93 -4.33
CA LEU A 120 -3.46 4.80 -5.71
C LEU A 120 -4.25 3.73 -6.47
N ILE A 121 -4.57 2.65 -5.76
CA ILE A 121 -5.48 1.61 -6.23
C ILE A 121 -6.46 1.35 -5.08
N PRO A 122 -7.75 1.72 -5.21
CA PRO A 122 -8.73 1.46 -4.17
C PRO A 122 -9.06 -0.03 -4.09
N PRO A 123 -9.47 -0.54 -2.92
CA PRO A 123 -9.98 -1.89 -2.83
C PRO A 123 -11.27 -2.07 -3.63
N ASP A 124 -11.44 -3.26 -4.20
CA ASP A 124 -12.62 -3.65 -4.98
C ASP A 124 -13.78 -4.17 -4.09
N GLY A 125 -13.50 -4.42 -2.80
CA GLY A 125 -14.44 -4.98 -1.83
C GLY A 125 -14.56 -6.50 -1.86
N THR A 126 -13.84 -7.20 -2.74
CA THR A 126 -13.90 -8.67 -2.85
C THR A 126 -12.85 -9.38 -1.99
N GLY A 127 -11.92 -8.63 -1.42
CA GLY A 127 -10.78 -9.17 -0.69
C GLY A 127 -9.58 -9.50 -1.58
N THR A 128 -9.52 -8.97 -2.80
CA THR A 128 -8.32 -9.05 -3.64
C THR A 128 -7.14 -8.37 -2.94
N LEU A 129 -6.02 -9.08 -2.81
CA LEU A 129 -4.78 -8.59 -2.18
C LEU A 129 -3.58 -8.79 -3.12
N HIS A 130 -2.47 -8.12 -2.83
CA HIS A 130 -1.24 -8.36 -3.56
C HIS A 130 -0.64 -9.71 -3.18
N ASP A 131 -0.06 -10.42 -4.16
CA ASP A 131 0.73 -11.62 -3.87
C ASP A 131 2.06 -11.19 -3.23
N PRO A 132 2.42 -11.70 -2.03
CA PRO A 132 3.64 -11.29 -1.35
C PRO A 132 4.92 -11.55 -2.16
N GLY A 133 5.00 -12.68 -2.85
CA GLY A 133 6.16 -13.04 -3.66
C GLY A 133 6.35 -12.10 -4.85
N MET A 134 5.26 -11.74 -5.52
CA MET A 134 5.28 -10.78 -6.62
C MET A 134 5.68 -9.37 -6.16
N VAL A 135 5.20 -8.92 -4.98
CA VAL A 135 5.61 -7.63 -4.41
C VAL A 135 7.09 -7.64 -4.04
N GLU A 136 7.58 -8.71 -3.40
CA GLU A 136 9.00 -8.83 -3.05
C GLU A 136 9.91 -8.88 -4.28
N LEU A 137 9.50 -9.57 -5.34
CA LEU A 137 10.22 -9.61 -6.61
C LEU A 137 10.28 -8.21 -7.24
N ALA A 138 9.14 -7.52 -7.35
CA ALA A 138 9.07 -6.18 -7.92
C ALA A 138 9.90 -5.16 -7.13
N LEU A 139 9.89 -5.25 -5.79
CA LEU A 139 10.74 -4.41 -4.94
C LEU A 139 12.23 -4.70 -5.17
N SER A 140 12.61 -5.96 -5.34
CA SER A 140 14.01 -6.34 -5.57
C SER A 140 14.51 -5.84 -6.93
N GLU A 141 13.68 -5.94 -7.98
CA GLU A 141 14.00 -5.43 -9.31
C GLU A 141 14.07 -3.89 -9.36
N ALA A 142 13.13 -3.22 -8.68
CA ALA A 142 13.13 -1.77 -8.56
C ALA A 142 14.37 -1.26 -7.82
N ASP A 143 14.76 -1.90 -6.72
CA ASP A 143 15.96 -1.56 -5.95
C ASP A 143 17.24 -1.71 -6.80
N GLY A 144 17.34 -2.81 -7.55
CA GLY A 144 18.45 -3.01 -8.50
C GLY A 144 18.53 -1.91 -9.56
N THR A 145 17.39 -1.52 -10.13
CA THR A 145 17.31 -0.43 -11.11
C THR A 145 17.74 0.92 -10.51
N LEU A 146 17.24 1.25 -9.31
CA LEU A 146 17.58 2.49 -8.62
C LEU A 146 19.07 2.54 -8.23
N ALA A 147 19.65 1.41 -7.82
CA ALA A 147 21.07 1.30 -7.52
C ALA A 147 21.95 1.58 -8.76
N VAL A 148 21.58 1.03 -9.92
CA VAL A 148 22.27 1.29 -11.20
C VAL A 148 22.19 2.77 -11.56
N LEU A 149 21.02 3.39 -11.45
CA LEU A 149 20.85 4.83 -11.73
C LEU A 149 21.71 5.68 -10.78
N ALA A 150 21.70 5.38 -9.47
CA ALA A 150 22.48 6.11 -8.48
C ALA A 150 24.00 5.99 -8.68
N SER A 151 24.48 4.85 -9.21
CA SER A 151 25.90 4.67 -9.56
C SER A 151 26.28 5.48 -10.80
N THR A 152 25.39 5.53 -11.80
CA THR A 152 25.60 6.27 -13.06
C THR A 152 25.68 7.79 -12.80
N SER A 153 24.79 8.32 -11.95
CA SER A 153 24.80 9.75 -11.59
C SER A 153 26.08 10.16 -10.84
N ARG A 154 26.63 9.29 -9.99
CA ARG A 154 27.89 9.55 -9.27
C ARG A 154 29.09 9.61 -10.22
N GLN A 155 29.17 8.67 -11.17
CA GLN A 155 30.25 8.67 -12.18
C GLN A 155 30.21 9.88 -13.11
N GLN A 156 29.01 10.38 -13.44
CA GLN A 156 28.89 11.60 -14.25
C GLN A 156 29.31 12.86 -13.49
N GLY A 157 29.01 12.97 -12.18
CA GLY A 157 29.46 14.09 -11.35
C GLY A 157 30.97 14.16 -11.14
N GLU A 158 31.65 13.00 -11.13
CA GLU A 158 33.12 12.92 -11.04
C GLU A 158 33.83 13.25 -12.35
N ARG A 159 33.18 12.98 -13.50
CA ARG A 159 33.75 13.20 -14.84
C ARG A 159 33.73 14.67 -15.30
N TYR A 160 33.02 15.54 -14.57
CA TYR A 160 32.91 16.97 -14.82
C TYR A 160 33.67 17.84 -13.79
N ARG A 161 34.58 17.24 -13.01
CA ARG A 161 35.57 17.93 -12.16
C ARG A 161 36.96 17.77 -12.73
#